data_AF-A0A1W2FX69-F1
#
_entry.id   AF-A0A1W2FX69-F1
#
_cell.length_a   1.000
_cell.length_b   1.000
_cell.length_c   1.000
_cell.angle_alpha   90.00
_cell.angle_beta   90.00
_cell.angle_gamma   90.00
#
_symmetry.space_group_name_H-M   'P 1'
#
loop_
_entity.id
_entity.type
_entity.pdbx_description
1 polymer ?
#
loop_
_entity_poly.entity_id
_entity_poly.type
_entity_poly.pdbx_seq_one_letter_code
_entity_poly.pdbx_strand_id
1 'polypeptide(L)'
;MSPQNRPPDLRRNLGAKLRRMREAAHLRLEVAAPKLDKSRSALHRVETGETKANVHLVRSMMDLYDTYDPTLLDEVRKANQTSNPRNRTKPTA
;
A
#
# COMPACT_ATOMS: atom_id res chain seq x y z
N MET A 1 -14.32 22.41 -2.71
CA MET A 1 -12.91 22.17 -2.31
C MET A 1 -12.49 20.79 -2.79
N SER A 2 -11.63 20.69 -3.80
CA SER A 2 -11.13 19.39 -4.25
C SER A 2 -9.96 18.97 -3.35
N PRO A 3 -10.00 17.81 -2.68
CA PRO A 3 -8.85 17.33 -1.93
C PRO A 3 -7.74 17.00 -2.92
N GLN A 4 -6.72 17.87 -3.00
CA GLN A 4 -5.48 17.59 -3.70
C GLN A 4 -4.82 16.42 -2.96
N ASN A 5 -5.01 15.21 -3.45
CA ASN A 5 -4.61 13.97 -2.79
C ASN A 5 -3.07 13.88 -2.76
N ARG A 6 -2.45 14.33 -1.67
CA ARG A 6 -1.00 14.43 -1.58
C ARG A 6 -0.39 13.03 -1.47
N PRO A 7 0.82 12.80 -2.02
CA PRO A 7 1.49 11.50 -2.02
C PRO A 7 1.55 10.78 -0.65
N PRO A 8 1.84 11.47 0.47
CA PRO A 8 1.86 10.85 1.79
C PRO A 8 0.46 10.40 2.26
N ASP A 9 -0.58 11.14 1.90
CA ASP A 9 -1.96 10.84 2.27
C ASP A 9 -2.46 9.58 1.54
N LEU A 10 -2.10 9.44 0.26
CA LEU A 10 -2.36 8.22 -0.52
C LEU A 10 -1.75 6.97 0.11
N ARG A 11 -0.52 7.07 0.63
CA ARG A 11 0.16 5.93 1.26
C ARG A 11 -0.43 5.56 2.60
N ARG A 12 -0.78 6.56 3.42
CA ARG A 12 -1.45 6.33 4.71
C ARG A 12 -2.83 5.69 4.48
N ASN A 13 -3.59 6.18 3.50
CA ASN A 13 -4.88 5.59 3.13
C ASN A 13 -4.74 4.15 2.62
N LEU A 14 -3.74 3.90 1.76
CA LEU A 14 -3.44 2.55 1.27
C LEU A 14 -3.03 1.62 2.41
N GLY A 15 -2.12 2.06 3.29
CA GLY A 15 -1.69 1.29 4.46
C GLY A 15 -2.87 0.94 5.37
N ALA A 16 -3.73 1.92 5.68
CA ALA A 16 -4.93 1.72 6.48
C ALA A 16 -5.89 0.71 5.84
N LYS A 17 -6.04 0.74 4.50
CA LYS A 17 -6.83 -0.25 3.75
C LYS A 17 -6.24 -1.65 3.89
N LEU A 18 -4.94 -1.82 3.67
CA LEU A 18 -4.22 -3.09 3.83
C LEU A 18 -4.34 -3.65 5.25
N ARG A 19 -4.25 -2.78 6.27
CA ARG A 19 -4.46 -3.14 7.67
C ARG A 19 -5.86 -3.68 7.91
N ARG A 20 -6.88 -3.00 7.39
CA ARG A 20 -8.29 -3.44 7.52
C ARG A 20 -8.51 -4.80 6.89
N MET A 21 -7.90 -5.09 5.73
CA MET A 21 -7.96 -6.42 5.12
C MET A 21 -7.37 -7.50 6.04
N ARG A 22 -6.20 -7.24 6.64
CA ARG A 22 -5.59 -8.16 7.60
C ARG A 22 -6.49 -8.43 8.81
N GLU A 23 -7.07 -7.35 9.36
CA GLU A 23 -7.95 -7.42 10.53
C GLU A 23 -9.26 -8.15 10.21
N ALA A 24 -9.82 -7.96 9.01
CA ALA A 24 -10.99 -8.69 8.51
C ALA A 24 -10.71 -10.19 8.31
N ALA A 25 -9.48 -10.55 7.93
CA ALA A 25 -9.02 -11.94 7.89
C ALA A 25 -8.68 -12.50 9.29
N HIS A 26 -8.91 -11.75 10.36
CA HIS A 26 -8.60 -12.11 11.75
C HIS A 26 -7.12 -12.49 12.01
N LEU A 27 -6.21 -11.99 11.17
CA LEU A 27 -4.79 -12.25 11.33
C LEU A 27 -4.12 -11.15 12.14
N ARG A 28 -3.35 -11.54 13.17
CA ARG A 28 -2.47 -10.62 13.89
C ARG A 28 -1.20 -10.38 13.08
N LEU A 29 -0.53 -9.25 13.32
CA LEU A 29 0.74 -8.92 12.64
C LEU A 29 1.80 -10.01 12.81
N GLU A 30 1.87 -10.62 13.99
CA GLU A 30 2.81 -11.70 14.33
C GLU A 30 2.59 -12.96 13.49
N VAL A 31 1.36 -13.18 13.01
CA VAL A 31 0.98 -14.33 12.17
C VAL A 31 1.09 -14.00 10.68
N ALA A 32 0.65 -12.80 10.28
CA ALA A 32 0.64 -12.39 8.87
C ALA A 32 2.05 -12.12 8.34
N ALA A 33 2.92 -11.48 9.14
CA ALA A 33 4.25 -11.09 8.69
C ALA A 33 5.11 -12.27 8.19
N PRO A 34 5.28 -13.38 8.94
CA PRO A 34 6.07 -14.51 8.45
C PRO A 34 5.47 -15.16 7.20
N LYS A 35 4.14 -15.18 7.05
CA LYS A 35 3.45 -15.71 5.86
C LYS A 35 3.64 -14.84 4.60
N LEU A 36 4.08 -13.59 4.77
CA LEU A 36 4.36 -12.64 3.70
C LEU A 36 5.87 -12.40 3.50
N ASP A 37 6.72 -13.24 4.10
CA ASP A 37 8.18 -13.08 4.10
C ASP A 37 8.61 -11.68 4.59
N LYS A 38 7.97 -11.23 5.68
CA LYS A 38 8.26 -9.96 6.34
C LYS A 38 8.50 -10.14 7.83
N SER A 39 9.30 -9.21 8.39
CA SER A 39 9.29 -8.99 9.83
C SER A 39 8.01 -8.26 10.24
N ARG A 40 7.58 -8.45 11.49
CA ARG A 40 6.46 -7.73 12.10
C ARG A 40 6.58 -6.22 11.88
N SER A 41 7.76 -5.65 12.15
CA SER A 41 8.00 -4.21 12.02
C SER A 41 7.93 -3.74 10.57
N ALA A 42 8.40 -4.55 9.61
CA ALA A 42 8.30 -4.21 8.19
C ALA A 42 6.85 -4.19 7.71
N LEU A 43 6.05 -5.19 8.10
CA LEU A 43 4.62 -5.22 7.76
C LEU A 43 3.86 -4.06 8.41
N HIS A 44 4.15 -3.74 9.67
CA HIS A 44 3.55 -2.59 10.36
C HIS A 44 3.83 -1.27 9.63
N ARG A 45 5.06 -1.01 9.20
CA ARG A 45 5.39 0.23 8.45
C ARG A 45 4.68 0.33 7.11
N VAL A 46 4.40 -0.80 6.47
CA VAL A 46 3.58 -0.83 5.25
C VAL A 46 2.13 -0.45 5.60
N GLU A 47 1.58 -1.04 6.65
CA GLU A 47 0.21 -0.78 7.11
C GLU A 47 -0.02 0.64 7.67
N THR A 48 1.02 1.33 8.14
CA THR A 48 0.93 2.74 8.54
C THR A 48 1.26 3.71 7.40
N GLY A 49 1.63 3.21 6.22
CA GLY A 49 2.03 4.02 5.07
C GLY A 49 3.41 4.70 5.22
N GLU A 50 4.19 4.31 6.22
CA GLU A 50 5.56 4.80 6.45
C GLU A 50 6.52 4.28 5.37
N THR A 51 6.34 3.02 4.94
CA THR A 51 7.08 2.40 3.84
C THR A 51 6.17 2.12 2.65
N LYS A 52 6.71 2.21 1.43
CA LYS A 52 5.98 1.89 0.20
C LYS A 52 5.60 0.42 0.15
N ALA A 53 4.33 0.13 -0.10
CA ALA A 53 3.88 -1.19 -0.52
C ALA A 53 4.28 -1.43 -1.99
N ASN A 54 4.72 -2.65 -2.31
CA ASN A 54 4.93 -3.07 -3.70
C ASN A 54 3.79 -3.99 -4.17
N VAL A 55 3.59 -4.08 -5.48
CA VAL A 55 2.47 -4.83 -6.07
C VAL A 55 2.50 -6.34 -5.78
N HIS A 56 3.69 -6.93 -5.61
CA HIS A 56 3.80 -8.36 -5.29
C HIS A 56 3.38 -8.64 -3.85
N LEU A 57 3.83 -7.80 -2.90
CA LEU A 57 3.38 -7.88 -1.52
C LEU A 57 1.86 -7.74 -1.42
N VAL A 58 1.29 -6.77 -2.14
CA VAL A 58 -0.16 -6.54 -2.11
C VAL A 58 -0.94 -7.72 -2.72
N ARG A 59 -0.42 -8.37 -3.77
CA ARG A 59 -1.01 -9.63 -4.28
C ARG A 59 -0.98 -10.72 -3.22
N SER A 60 0.17 -10.97 -2.62
CA SER A 60 0.29 -11.96 -1.54
C SER A 60 -0.59 -11.63 -0.34
N MET A 61 -0.82 -10.35 -0.03
CA MET A 61 -1.78 -9.93 1.00
C MET A 61 -3.23 -10.24 0.60
N MET A 62 -3.63 -9.98 -0.64
CA MET A 62 -4.97 -10.36 -1.13
C MET A 62 -5.19 -11.87 -1.05
N ASP A 63 -4.19 -12.66 -1.48
CA ASP A 63 -4.24 -14.12 -1.43
C ASP A 63 -4.29 -14.63 0.02
N LEU A 64 -3.43 -14.11 0.90
CA LEU A 64 -3.35 -14.54 2.30
C LEU A 64 -4.58 -14.13 3.11
N TYR A 65 -5.15 -12.97 2.82
CA TYR A 65 -6.30 -12.41 3.55
C TYR A 65 -7.63 -12.80 2.91
N ASP A 66 -7.61 -13.64 1.87
CA ASP A 66 -8.78 -14.08 1.10
C ASP A 66 -9.69 -12.91 0.71
N THR A 67 -9.07 -11.81 0.28
CA THR A 67 -9.75 -10.57 -0.08
C THR A 67 -9.27 -10.10 -1.44
N TYR A 68 -10.13 -10.21 -2.45
CA TYR A 68 -9.83 -9.70 -3.78
C TYR A 68 -10.35 -8.26 -3.96
N ASP A 69 -9.47 -7.37 -4.40
CA ASP A 69 -9.82 -6.04 -4.85
C ASP A 69 -9.14 -5.74 -6.20
N PRO A 70 -9.91 -5.67 -7.31
CA PRO A 70 -9.34 -5.49 -8.65
C PRO A 70 -8.65 -4.13 -8.83
N THR A 71 -8.98 -3.10 -8.05
CA THR A 71 -8.42 -1.75 -8.22
C THR A 71 -7.17 -1.52 -7.37
N LEU A 72 -6.93 -2.38 -6.37
CA LEU A 72 -5.92 -2.17 -5.35
C LEU A 72 -4.50 -2.07 -5.92
N LEU A 73 -4.18 -2.83 -6.98
CA LEU A 73 -2.87 -2.77 -7.62
C LEU A 73 -2.62 -1.43 -8.32
N ASP A 74 -3.67 -0.82 -8.88
CA ASP A 74 -3.57 0.52 -9.50
C ASP A 74 -3.44 1.61 -8.43
N GLU A 75 -4.12 1.47 -7.30
CA GLU A 75 -3.95 2.35 -6.14
C GLU A 75 -2.49 2.32 -5.63
N VAL A 76 -1.89 1.12 -5.52
CA VAL A 76 -0.48 0.94 -5.14
C VAL A 76 0.46 1.63 -6.14
N ARG A 77 0.24 1.43 -7.45
CA ARG A 77 1.03 2.08 -8.50
C ARG A 77 0.95 3.60 -8.39
N LYS A 78 -0.25 4.15 -8.21
CA LYS A 78 -0.48 5.60 -8.07
C LYS A 78 0.20 6.18 -6.83
N ALA A 79 0.14 5.50 -5.69
CA ALA A 79 0.78 5.91 -4.44
C ALA A 79 2.34 5.88 -4.50
N ASN A 80 2.89 5.08 -5.41
CA ASN A 80 4.33 4.96 -5.64
C ASN A 80 4.88 5.97 -6.66
N GLN A 81 4.13 6.27 -7.73
CA GLN A 81 4.52 7.21 -8.78
C GLN A 81 4.67 8.66 -8.28
N THR A 82 3.88 9.04 -7.28
CA THR A 82 3.78 10.39 -6.73
C THR A 82 5.02 10.87 -5.95
N SER A 83 6.12 10.10 -5.97
CA SER A 83 7.42 10.48 -5.37
C SER A 83 8.58 10.60 -6.37
N ASN A 84 8.31 10.59 -7.67
CA ASN A 84 9.35 10.76 -8.68
C ASN A 84 9.46 12.24 -9.10
N PRO A 85 10.48 13.00 -8.67
CA PRO A 85 10.71 14.37 -9.16
C PRO A 85 11.07 14.43 -10.66
N ARG A 86 11.31 13.29 -11.33
CA ARG A 86 11.69 13.23 -12.74
C ARG A 86 10.52 13.30 -13.74
N ASN A 87 9.26 13.32 -13.28
CA ASN A 87 8.09 13.36 -14.17
C ASN A 87 7.50 14.76 -14.37
N ARG A 88 8.23 15.82 -14.00
CA ARG A 88 7.89 17.19 -14.40
C ARG A 88 8.30 17.34 -15.87
N THR A 89 7.40 16.96 -16.75
CA THR A 89 7.50 17.19 -18.20
C THR A 89 7.95 18.62 -18.48
N LYS A 90 8.98 18.74 -19.32
CA LYS A 90 9.45 20.02 -19.90
C LYS A 90 8.24 20.76 -20.51
N PRO A 91 8.12 22.09 -20.35
CA PRO A 91 7.21 22.86 -21.19
C PRO A 91 7.73 22.77 -22.62
N THR A 92 6.91 22.22 -23.52
CA THR A 92 7.01 22.51 -24.95
C THR A 92 6.44 23.91 -25.17
N ALA A 93 7.33 24.87 -25.37
CA ALA A 93 7.10 26.11 -26.11
C ALA A 93 8.45 26.54 -26.70
#